data_AF-A0A432G5N2-F1
#
_entry.id   AF-A0A432G5N2-F1
#
_cell.length_a   1.000
_cell.length_b   1.000
_cell.length_c   1.000
_cell.angle_alpha   90.00
_cell.angle_beta   90.00
_cell.angle_gamma   90.00
#
_symmetry.space_group_name_H-M   'P 1'
#
loop_
_entity.id
_entity.type
_entity.pdbx_description
1 polymer ?
#
loop_
_entity_poly.entity_id
_entity_poly.type
_entity_poly.pdbx_seq_one_letter_code
_entity_poly.pdbx_strand_id
1 'polypeptide(L)' 'MAKNITSRKEDYSKWYLDVIAAGQLADYAPVKGCMVIRPTGYAIWEAMQ' A
#
# COMPACT_ATOMS: atom_id res chain seq x y z
N MET A 1 4.09 -16.61 -3.89
CA MET A 1 4.24 -16.16 -5.28
C MET A 1 4.78 -14.75 -5.24
N ALA A 2 6.00 -14.54 -5.75
CA ALA A 2 6.67 -13.24 -5.71
C ALA A 2 5.77 -12.20 -6.40
N LYS A 3 5.37 -11.16 -5.65
CA LYS A 3 4.53 -10.08 -6.18
C LYS A 3 5.34 -9.37 -7.27
N ASN A 4 4.83 -9.35 -8.50
CA ASN A 4 5.38 -8.56 -9.61
C ASN A 4 5.23 -7.07 -9.29
N ILE A 5 6.13 -6.54 -8.47
CA ILE A 5 6.18 -5.12 -8.14
C ILE A 5 6.84 -4.41 -9.32
N THR A 6 6.14 -3.44 -9.93
CA THR A 6 6.71 -2.62 -11.01
C THR A 6 7.96 -1.88 -10.55
N SER A 7 8.96 -1.74 -11.43
CA SER A 7 10.17 -0.99 -11.08
C SER A 7 9.84 0.47 -10.80
N ARG A 8 10.38 1.01 -9.70
CA ARG A 8 10.17 2.42 -9.32
C ARG A 8 10.56 3.41 -10.41
N LYS A 9 11.56 3.08 -11.23
CA LYS A 9 12.04 3.94 -12.34
C LYS A 9 11.13 3.89 -13.57
N GLU A 10 10.35 2.82 -13.72
CA GLU A 10 9.50 2.59 -14.89
C GLU A 10 8.13 3.25 -14.70
N ASP A 11 7.48 2.99 -13.56
CA ASP A 11 6.22 3.62 -13.18
C ASP A 11 6.15 3.77 -11.66
N TYR A 12 6.38 4.99 -11.19
CA TYR A 12 6.39 5.30 -9.77
C TYR A 12 5.01 5.14 -9.12
N SER A 13 3.96 5.55 -9.83
CA SER A 13 2.59 5.53 -9.33
C SER A 13 2.13 4.08 -9.11
N LYS A 14 2.39 3.22 -10.10
CA LYS A 14 2.09 1.79 -9.99
C LYS A 14 2.96 1.10 -8.95
N TRP A 15 4.27 1.37 -8.94
CA TRP A 15 5.18 0.85 -7.91
C TRP A 15 4.68 1.18 -6.50
N TYR A 16 4.21 2.40 -6.26
CA TYR A 16 3.70 2.82 -4.95
C TYR A 16 2.49 1.99 -4.51
N LEU A 17 1.52 1.78 -5.41
CA LEU A 17 0.34 0.95 -5.14
C LEU A 17 0.72 -0.53 -4.95
N ASP A 18 1.64 -1.04 -5.77
CA ASP A 18 2.15 -2.40 -5.68
C ASP A 18 2.84 -2.63 -4.33
N VAL A 19 3.62 -1.67 -3.83
CA VAL A 19 4.29 -1.74 -2.52
C VAL A 19 3.28 -1.73 -1.38
N ILE A 20 2.28 -0.85 -1.42
CA ILE A 20 1.20 -0.80 -0.41
C ILE A 20 0.45 -2.14 -0.35
N ALA A 21 0.05 -2.66 -1.50
CA ALA A 21 -0.61 -3.97 -1.59
C ALA A 21 0.36 -5.12 -1.23
N ALA A 22 1.65 -4.98 -1.54
CA ALA A 22 2.67 -5.96 -1.23
C ALA A 22 2.88 -6.12 0.27
N GLY A 23 3.06 -5.01 0.96
CA GLY A 23 3.23 -4.91 2.41
C GLY A 23 1.93 -5.00 3.20
N GLN A 24 0.80 -5.23 2.53
CA GLN A 24 -0.52 -5.31 3.17
C GLN A 24 -0.83 -4.07 4.02
N LEU A 25 -0.43 -2.86 3.58
CA LEU A 25 -0.50 -1.65 4.40
C LEU A 25 -1.91 -1.03 4.41
N ALA A 26 -2.59 -1.04 3.27
CA ALA A 26 -3.94 -0.50 3.12
C ALA A 26 -4.65 -1.16 1.92
N ASP A 27 -5.98 -1.21 1.97
CA ASP A 27 -6.86 -1.68 0.90
C ASP A 27 -7.83 -0.55 0.46
N TYR A 28 -8.43 -0.69 -0.72
CA TYR A 28 -9.46 0.25 -1.19
C TYR A 28 -10.78 0.05 -0.43
N ALA A 29 -11.39 1.15 0.00
CA ALA A 29 -12.73 1.12 0.56
C ALA A 29 -13.79 1.06 -0.58
N PRO A 30 -15.04 0.64 -0.29
CA PRO A 30 -16.13 0.67 -1.27
C PRO A 30 -16.52 2.10 -1.68
N VAL A 31 -16.10 3.12 -0.92
CA VAL A 31 -16.31 4.53 -1.22
C VAL A 31 -15.10 5.08 -1.95
N LYS A 32 -15.33 5.66 -3.14
CA LYS A 32 -14.29 6.27 -3.96
C LYS A 32 -13.54 7.34 -3.16
N GLY A 33 -12.21 7.26 -3.14
CA GLY A 33 -11.34 8.19 -2.43
C GLY A 33 -11.08 7.81 -0.97
N CYS A 34 -11.72 6.76 -0.45
CA CYS A 34 -11.45 6.22 0.88
C CYS A 34 -10.56 4.97 0.80
N MET A 35 -9.75 4.75 1.83
CA MET A 35 -8.91 3.56 2.00
C MET A 35 -9.11 3.00 3.40
N VAL A 36 -8.96 1.68 3.53
CA VAL A 36 -8.96 0.97 4.80
C VAL A 36 -7.52 0.64 5.17
N ILE A 37 -7.01 1.24 6.24
CA ILE A 37 -5.66 0.95 6.74
C ILE A 37 -5.68 -0.42 7.41
N ARG A 38 -4.75 -1.29 7.02
CA ARG A 38 -4.61 -2.64 7.58
C ARG A 38 -3.74 -2.62 8.84
N PRO A 39 -3.77 -3.68 9.66
CA PRO A 39 -3.00 -3.72 10.91
C PRO A 39 -1.51 -3.40 10.76
N THR A 40 -0.85 -3.84 9.68
CA THR A 40 0.57 -3.55 9.43
C THR A 40 0.81 -2.08 9.10
N GLY A 41 -0.07 -1.44 8.30
CA GLY A 41 -0.01 0.00 8.03
C GLY A 41 -0.31 0.82 9.29
N TYR A 42 -1.28 0.38 10.09
CA TYR A 42 -1.65 1.06 11.32
C TYR A 42 -0.53 0.97 12.38
N ALA A 43 0.16 -0.17 12.47
CA ALA A 43 1.32 -0.31 13.37
C ALA A 43 2.46 0.68 13.04
N ILE A 44 2.67 0.99 11.75
CA ILE A 44 3.64 2.03 11.35
C ILE A 44 3.16 3.41 11.79
N TRP A 45 1.88 3.71 11.60
CA TRP A 45 1.28 4.97 12.04
C TRP A 45 1.44 5.19 13.55
N GLU A 46 1.11 4.19 14.36
CA GLU A 46 1.27 4.23 15.82
C GLU A 46 2.73 4.42 16.25
N ALA A 47 3.70 3.92 15.48
CA ALA A 47 5.12 4.11 15.76
C ALA A 47 5.64 5.51 15.38
N MET A 48 4.92 6.26 14.55
CA MET A 48 5.28 7.62 14.14
C MET A 48 4.69 8.71 15.03
N GLN A 49 3.59 8.41 15.73
CA GLN A 49 2.85 9.34 16.59
C GLN A 49 3.64 9.72 17.84
#